data_AF-A0A765FQL1-F1
#
_entry.id   AF-A0A765FQL1-F1
#
_cell.length_a   1.000
_cell.length_b   1.000
_cell.length_c   1.000
_cell.angle_alpha   90.00
_cell.angle_beta   90.00
_cell.angle_gamma   90.00
#
_symmetry.space_group_name_H-M   'P 1'
#
loop_
_entity.id
_entity.type
_entity.pdbx_description
1 polymer ?
#
loop_
_entity_poly.entity_id
_entity_poly.type
_entity_poly.pdbx_seq_one_letter_code
_entity_poly.pdbx_strand_id
1 'polypeptide(L)'
;VGQWTRIPKYLASGRPAMLHIFEPVEDGQTRGANQFYSVMERLKMLDTLQATQLQSAIVKAMYAATIESELDTDKAFEYIAGIQGTGVGDANNPLVSILASYARYYAVNNVKLGGVKIPHLHPGDALKLQTAQNADSGFSALEQALLRYIAAGLGVSYEQLSRDYSQVSYSSARASANESWRYFMGRRKLIAGRLATQMFSCWLEEALIRGVIRAPRARLSFWEARSSWSRAEWIGAGRMAIDGLKEVQEAVMRIEAGLSTYEKELAIMGEDYQDIFRQQVRESEERRAAGLPRPVWITETYQQKITESRQPEEDKRAT
;
A
#
# COMPACT_ATOMS: atom_id res chain seq x y z
N VAL A 1 4.54 -41.60 5.42
CA VAL A 1 5.83 -40.86 5.49
C VAL A 1 6.22 -40.50 4.06
N GLY A 2 6.32 -39.22 3.73
CA GLY A 2 6.58 -38.77 2.35
C GLY A 2 7.98 -39.19 1.89
N GLN A 3 8.07 -39.78 0.69
CA GLN A 3 9.35 -39.95 0.01
C GLN A 3 9.86 -38.58 -0.41
N TRP A 4 11.07 -38.22 0.02
CA TRP A 4 11.73 -36.97 -0.38
C TRP A 4 12.91 -37.31 -1.30
N THR A 5 12.97 -36.64 -2.45
CA THR A 5 14.10 -36.76 -3.39
C THR A 5 14.96 -35.51 -3.29
N ARG A 6 16.25 -35.67 -2.97
CA ARG A 6 17.20 -34.55 -2.92
C ARG A 6 17.53 -34.07 -4.33
N ILE A 7 17.32 -32.79 -4.60
CA ILE A 7 17.75 -32.12 -5.83
C ILE A 7 19.04 -31.34 -5.51
N PRO A 8 20.15 -31.57 -6.23
CA PRO A 8 21.38 -30.80 -6.04
C PRO A 8 21.18 -29.35 -6.51
N LYS A 9 21.87 -28.38 -5.89
CA LYS A 9 21.77 -26.96 -6.29
C LYS A 9 22.23 -26.72 -7.73
N TYR A 10 23.33 -27.37 -8.12
CA TYR A 10 23.89 -27.32 -9.47
C TYR A 10 23.98 -28.74 -10.03
N LEU A 11 23.71 -28.88 -11.33
CA LEU A 11 23.98 -30.09 -12.11
C LEU A 11 25.49 -30.24 -12.35
N ALA A 12 25.92 -31.42 -12.81
CA ALA A 12 27.32 -31.69 -13.12
C ALA A 12 27.92 -30.73 -14.15
N SER A 13 27.09 -30.15 -15.03
CA SER A 13 27.51 -29.13 -15.99
C SER A 13 27.76 -27.75 -15.37
N GLY A 14 27.46 -27.55 -14.07
CA GLY A 14 27.45 -26.23 -13.43
C GLY A 14 26.17 -25.43 -13.67
N ARG A 15 25.19 -25.99 -14.40
CA ARG A 15 23.85 -25.41 -14.56
C ARG A 15 23.07 -25.44 -13.25
N PRO A 16 22.40 -24.34 -12.83
CA PRO A 16 21.55 -24.39 -11.65
C PRO A 16 20.35 -25.33 -11.91
N ALA A 17 20.16 -26.32 -11.05
CA ALA A 17 19.00 -27.23 -11.12
C ALA A 17 17.77 -26.61 -10.45
N MET A 18 17.98 -25.73 -9.46
CA MET A 18 16.95 -24.97 -8.76
C MET A 18 17.39 -23.52 -8.61
N LEU A 19 16.50 -22.58 -8.93
CA LEU A 19 16.71 -21.16 -8.71
C LEU A 19 16.14 -20.75 -7.35
N HIS A 20 17.00 -20.64 -6.35
CA HIS A 20 16.63 -20.13 -5.04
C HIS A 20 17.13 -18.69 -4.90
N ILE A 21 16.20 -17.73 -4.91
CA ILE A 21 16.50 -16.30 -4.97
C ILE A 21 15.82 -15.61 -3.81
N PHE A 22 16.61 -14.91 -3.02
CA PHE A 22 16.18 -14.08 -1.93
C PHE A 22 17.19 -12.94 -1.74
N GLU A 23 16.78 -11.95 -0.98
CA GLU A 23 17.62 -10.86 -0.52
C GLU A 23 18.27 -11.26 0.81
N PRO A 24 19.60 -11.48 0.87
CA PRO A 24 20.29 -11.76 2.12
C PRO A 24 20.44 -10.46 2.92
N VAL A 25 20.02 -10.51 4.18
CA VAL A 25 20.13 -9.41 5.15
C VAL A 25 21.25 -9.68 6.15
N GLU A 26 21.46 -10.95 6.49
CA GLU A 26 22.45 -11.41 7.47
C GLU A 26 23.45 -12.39 6.84
N ASP A 27 24.62 -12.50 7.45
CA ASP A 27 25.62 -13.49 7.05
C ASP A 27 25.12 -14.92 7.36
N GLY A 28 25.46 -15.87 6.48
CA GLY A 28 25.03 -17.27 6.61
C GLY A 28 23.54 -17.54 6.36
N GLN A 29 22.75 -16.53 5.98
CA GLN A 29 21.32 -16.68 5.74
C GLN A 29 21.03 -17.67 4.58
N THR A 30 20.27 -18.72 4.87
CA THR A 30 19.96 -19.79 3.90
C THR A 30 18.61 -19.65 3.21
N ARG A 31 17.77 -18.69 3.64
CA ARG A 31 16.43 -18.42 3.10
C ARG A 31 16.02 -16.96 3.30
N GLY A 32 15.13 -16.45 2.47
CA GLY A 32 14.54 -15.12 2.68
C GLY A 32 13.73 -15.03 3.98
N ALA A 33 13.77 -13.86 4.62
CA ALA A 33 12.88 -13.52 5.72
C ALA A 33 11.59 -12.88 5.19
N ASN A 34 10.46 -13.09 5.87
CA ASN A 34 9.21 -12.42 5.51
C ASN A 34 9.29 -10.94 5.90
N GLN A 35 9.03 -10.06 4.94
CA GLN A 35 9.04 -8.62 5.15
C GLN A 35 7.98 -8.16 6.17
N PHE A 36 6.87 -8.89 6.31
CA PHE A 36 5.80 -8.54 7.23
C PHE A 36 6.15 -8.75 8.72
N TYR A 37 7.26 -9.42 9.04
CA TYR A 37 7.62 -9.68 10.45
C TYR A 37 7.79 -8.40 11.27
N SER A 38 8.34 -7.33 10.69
CA SER A 38 8.56 -6.06 11.38
C SER A 38 7.26 -5.31 11.73
N VAL A 39 6.17 -5.57 10.99
CA VAL A 39 4.90 -4.83 11.09
C VAL A 39 3.74 -5.70 11.59
N MET A 40 3.95 -6.98 11.80
CA MET A 40 2.89 -7.96 12.11
C MET A 40 2.08 -7.58 13.34
N GLU A 41 2.73 -7.13 14.42
CA GLU A 41 2.05 -6.68 15.64
C GLU A 41 1.17 -5.45 15.36
N ARG A 42 1.67 -4.50 14.58
CA ARG A 42 0.98 -3.26 14.22
C ARG A 42 -0.23 -3.54 13.32
N LEU A 43 -0.11 -4.49 12.39
CA LEU A 43 -1.23 -4.96 11.57
C LEU A 43 -2.36 -5.54 12.43
N LYS A 44 -2.02 -6.35 13.45
CA LYS A 44 -3.06 -6.90 14.34
C LYS A 44 -3.71 -5.83 15.22
N MET A 45 -2.94 -4.86 15.69
CA MET A 45 -3.49 -3.73 16.44
C MET A 45 -4.42 -2.87 15.60
N LEU A 46 -4.10 -2.62 14.32
CA LEU A 46 -4.97 -1.87 13.40
C LEU A 46 -6.33 -2.55 13.22
N ASP A 47 -6.34 -3.86 12.96
CA ASP A 47 -7.57 -4.68 12.86
C ASP A 47 -8.42 -4.59 14.13
N THR A 48 -7.78 -4.75 15.29
CA THR A 48 -8.46 -4.68 16.59
C THR A 48 -8.99 -3.27 16.88
N LEU A 49 -8.25 -2.22 16.52
CA LEU A 49 -8.67 -0.82 16.68
C LEU A 49 -9.90 -0.51 15.83
N GLN A 50 -9.92 -0.91 14.56
CA GLN A 50 -11.06 -0.71 13.67
C GLN A 50 -12.30 -1.48 14.16
N ALA A 51 -12.12 -2.73 14.61
CA ALA A 51 -13.21 -3.54 15.15
C ALA A 51 -13.79 -2.96 16.45
N THR A 52 -12.93 -2.52 17.38
CA THR A 52 -13.35 -1.92 18.65
C THR A 52 -14.03 -0.57 18.45
N GLN A 53 -13.56 0.25 17.49
CA GLN A 53 -14.24 1.51 17.15
C GLN A 53 -15.61 1.26 16.54
N LEU A 54 -15.74 0.29 15.63
CA LEU A 54 -17.04 -0.09 15.06
C LEU A 54 -18.00 -0.60 16.14
N GLN A 55 -17.51 -1.46 17.04
CA GLN A 55 -18.30 -1.94 18.18
C GLN A 55 -18.71 -0.80 19.11
N SER A 56 -17.80 0.12 19.43
CA SER A 56 -18.09 1.31 20.24
C SER A 56 -19.15 2.18 19.56
N ALA A 57 -19.06 2.41 18.25
CA ALA A 57 -20.07 3.15 17.49
C ALA A 57 -21.45 2.47 17.54
N ILE A 58 -21.51 1.14 17.40
CA ILE A 58 -22.76 0.36 17.52
C ILE A 58 -23.32 0.45 18.95
N VAL A 59 -22.48 0.22 19.97
CA VAL A 59 -22.85 0.33 21.39
C VAL A 59 -23.36 1.74 21.68
N LYS A 60 -22.69 2.79 21.24
CA LYS A 60 -23.16 4.18 21.39
C LYS A 60 -24.51 4.42 20.71
N ALA A 61 -24.73 3.87 19.53
CA ALA A 61 -26.02 3.94 18.85
C ALA A 61 -27.13 3.18 19.62
N MET A 62 -26.80 2.08 20.30
CA MET A 62 -27.74 1.27 21.08
C MET A 62 -28.02 1.85 22.48
N TYR A 63 -27.00 2.28 23.21
CA TYR A 63 -27.08 2.83 24.57
C TYR A 63 -27.46 4.32 24.61
N ALA A 64 -27.69 4.94 23.46
CA ALA A 64 -28.31 6.24 23.39
C ALA A 64 -29.66 6.28 24.13
N ALA A 65 -30.27 5.16 24.52
CA ALA A 65 -31.47 5.12 25.35
C ALA A 65 -31.24 4.34 26.66
N THR A 66 -30.67 4.98 27.69
CA THR A 66 -30.69 4.43 29.05
C THR A 66 -31.91 4.93 29.82
N ILE A 67 -32.63 3.99 30.45
CA ILE A 67 -33.79 4.26 31.29
C ILE A 67 -33.28 4.38 32.73
N GLU A 68 -33.34 5.57 33.31
CA GLU A 68 -33.11 5.77 34.75
C GLU A 68 -34.45 5.63 35.48
N SER A 69 -34.52 4.80 36.51
CA SER A 69 -35.72 4.64 37.34
C SER A 69 -35.55 5.41 38.65
N GLU A 70 -36.54 6.23 39.01
CA GLU A 70 -36.54 7.02 40.25
C GLU A 70 -36.97 6.20 41.48
N LEU A 71 -36.33 5.05 41.72
CA LEU A 71 -36.51 4.35 43.00
C LEU A 71 -35.58 4.98 44.05
N ASP A 72 -36.18 5.64 45.02
CA ASP A 72 -35.46 6.22 46.17
C ASP A 72 -34.64 5.13 46.89
N THR A 73 -33.36 5.39 47.11
CA THR A 73 -32.40 4.37 47.59
C THR A 73 -32.81 3.82 48.94
N ASP A 74 -33.42 4.66 49.79
CA ASP A 74 -33.93 4.26 51.10
C ASP A 74 -35.10 3.26 50.98
N LYS A 75 -35.98 3.43 50.00
CA LYS A 75 -37.08 2.49 49.73
C LYS A 75 -36.59 1.19 49.11
N ALA A 76 -35.60 1.25 48.22
CA ALA A 76 -34.98 0.05 47.64
C ALA A 76 -34.31 -0.82 48.73
N PHE A 77 -33.67 -0.19 49.72
CA PHE A 77 -33.13 -0.88 50.89
C PHE A 77 -34.21 -1.43 51.82
N GLU A 78 -35.32 -0.71 52.04
CA GLU A 78 -36.47 -1.20 52.81
C GLU A 78 -37.10 -2.46 52.19
N TYR A 79 -37.22 -2.47 50.85
CA TYR A 79 -37.71 -3.63 50.10
C TYR A 79 -36.76 -4.83 50.10
N ILE A 80 -35.44 -4.60 50.14
CA ILE A 80 -34.43 -5.68 50.29
C ILE A 80 -34.37 -6.18 51.74
N ALA A 81 -34.49 -5.29 52.72
CA ALA A 81 -34.49 -5.62 54.15
C ALA A 81 -35.74 -6.41 54.56
N GLY A 82 -36.89 -6.18 53.92
CA GLY A 82 -38.12 -6.97 54.11
C GLY A 82 -38.03 -8.44 53.67
N ILE A 83 -36.98 -8.84 52.95
CA ILE A 83 -36.76 -10.21 52.46
C ILE A 83 -36.19 -11.14 53.55
N GLN A 84 -35.70 -10.61 54.68
CA GLN A 84 -35.20 -11.47 55.76
C GLN A 84 -36.30 -12.29 56.47
N GLY A 85 -37.59 -12.06 56.20
CA GLY A 85 -38.70 -12.72 56.88
C GLY A 85 -39.57 -13.68 56.06
N THR A 86 -39.52 -13.68 54.73
CA THR A 86 -40.39 -14.54 53.90
C THR A 86 -39.65 -15.03 52.65
N GLY A 87 -39.71 -16.34 52.41
CA GLY A 87 -38.97 -17.00 51.33
C GLY A 87 -39.30 -16.47 49.93
N VAL A 88 -38.40 -16.76 48.98
CA VAL A 88 -38.39 -16.36 47.56
C VAL A 88 -39.52 -17.02 46.74
N GLY A 89 -40.74 -17.02 47.26
CA GLY A 89 -41.92 -17.64 46.65
C GLY A 89 -43.26 -17.08 47.14
N ASP A 90 -43.28 -16.05 47.99
CA ASP A 90 -44.52 -15.43 48.43
C ASP A 90 -45.05 -14.42 47.41
N ALA A 91 -46.25 -14.67 46.89
CA ALA A 91 -46.95 -13.83 45.90
C ALA A 91 -47.31 -12.43 46.45
N ASN A 92 -47.19 -12.24 47.77
CA ASN A 92 -47.44 -10.97 48.45
C ASN A 92 -46.18 -10.10 48.64
N ASN A 93 -45.02 -10.50 48.12
CA ASN A 93 -43.83 -9.65 48.19
C ASN A 93 -44.02 -8.40 47.30
N PRO A 94 -43.95 -7.18 47.86
CA PRO A 94 -44.13 -5.94 47.10
C PRO A 94 -43.20 -5.83 45.89
N LEU A 95 -41.96 -6.35 45.99
CA LEU A 95 -41.03 -6.38 44.86
C LEU A 95 -41.51 -7.23 43.71
N VAL A 96 -42.10 -8.40 43.99
CA VAL A 96 -42.64 -9.30 42.96
C VAL A 96 -43.82 -8.63 42.27
N SER A 97 -44.65 -7.89 43.01
CA SER A 97 -45.79 -7.14 42.44
C SER A 97 -45.35 -5.99 41.54
N ILE A 98 -44.28 -5.27 41.92
CA ILE A 98 -43.70 -4.16 41.17
C ILE A 98 -42.96 -4.69 39.93
N LEU A 99 -42.13 -5.72 40.05
CA LEU A 99 -41.50 -6.40 38.90
C LEU A 99 -42.55 -6.95 37.93
N ALA A 100 -43.66 -7.49 38.43
CA ALA A 100 -44.77 -7.93 37.59
C ALA A 100 -45.49 -6.78 36.88
N SER A 101 -45.63 -5.59 37.50
CA SER A 101 -46.20 -4.42 36.83
C SER A 101 -45.28 -3.88 35.73
N TYR A 102 -43.96 -3.83 35.96
CA TYR A 102 -42.98 -3.50 34.93
C TYR A 102 -43.02 -4.51 33.78
N ALA A 103 -43.02 -5.81 34.08
CA ALA A 103 -43.07 -6.85 33.07
C ALA A 103 -44.34 -6.77 32.21
N ARG A 104 -45.51 -6.52 32.83
CA ARG A 104 -46.78 -6.31 32.10
C ARG A 104 -46.74 -5.05 31.23
N TYR A 105 -46.21 -3.95 31.75
CA TYR A 105 -46.16 -2.68 31.03
C TYR A 105 -45.31 -2.79 29.75
N TYR A 106 -44.11 -3.37 29.84
CA TYR A 106 -43.23 -3.55 28.68
C TYR A 106 -43.68 -4.66 27.72
N ALA A 107 -44.46 -5.64 28.19
CA ALA A 107 -45.05 -6.66 27.32
C ALA A 107 -46.18 -6.09 26.43
N VAL A 108 -46.96 -5.14 26.94
CA VAL A 108 -48.11 -4.55 26.22
C VAL A 108 -47.70 -3.36 25.36
N ASN A 109 -46.78 -2.49 25.84
CA ASN A 109 -46.47 -1.22 25.20
C ASN A 109 -45.26 -1.29 24.26
N ASN A 110 -45.34 -2.13 23.23
CA ASN A 110 -44.29 -2.26 22.21
C ASN A 110 -44.55 -1.33 21.02
N VAL A 111 -44.31 -0.03 21.19
CA VAL A 111 -44.52 0.97 20.13
C VAL A 111 -43.36 0.94 19.14
N LYS A 112 -43.67 0.63 17.87
CA LYS A 112 -42.73 0.65 16.75
C LYS A 112 -43.13 1.73 15.76
N LEU A 113 -42.20 2.61 15.40
CA LEU A 113 -42.39 3.60 14.33
C LEU A 113 -41.28 3.38 13.29
N GLY A 114 -41.64 3.09 12.05
CA GLY A 114 -40.67 2.89 10.97
C GLY A 114 -39.67 1.74 11.19
N GLY A 115 -40.07 0.69 11.93
CA GLY A 115 -39.19 -0.47 12.22
C GLY A 115 -38.25 -0.27 13.41
N VAL A 116 -38.19 0.93 13.99
CA VAL A 116 -37.41 1.23 15.21
C VAL A 116 -38.32 1.15 16.44
N LYS A 117 -37.86 0.46 17.49
CA LYS A 117 -38.56 0.37 18.77
C LYS A 117 -38.39 1.70 19.50
N ILE A 118 -39.49 2.43 19.71
CA ILE A 118 -39.48 3.63 20.53
C ILE A 118 -39.64 3.17 22.00
N PRO A 119 -38.68 3.45 22.89
CA PRO A 119 -38.80 3.08 24.30
C PRO A 119 -39.92 3.91 24.94
N HIS A 120 -41.08 3.29 25.15
CA HIS A 120 -42.17 3.84 25.95
C HIS A 120 -41.90 3.49 27.41
N LEU A 121 -41.51 4.50 28.20
CA LEU A 121 -41.02 4.32 29.57
C LEU A 121 -42.16 4.17 30.57
N HIS A 122 -41.91 3.44 31.66
CA HIS A 122 -42.87 3.37 32.76
C HIS A 122 -43.01 4.77 33.40
N PRO A 123 -44.21 5.19 33.85
CA PRO A 123 -44.36 6.45 34.55
C PRO A 123 -43.39 6.57 35.74
N GLY A 124 -42.60 7.65 35.79
CA GLY A 124 -41.53 7.86 36.77
C GLY A 124 -40.11 7.50 36.29
N ASP A 125 -39.96 6.89 35.12
CA ASP A 125 -38.65 6.66 34.52
C ASP A 125 -38.27 7.82 33.58
N ALA A 126 -37.01 8.26 33.63
CA ALA A 126 -36.47 9.29 32.75
C ALA A 126 -35.58 8.68 31.66
N LEU A 127 -35.76 9.13 30.41
CA LEU A 127 -34.85 8.78 29.32
C LEU A 127 -33.70 9.77 29.31
N LYS A 128 -32.52 9.35 29.77
CA LYS A 128 -31.29 10.11 29.48
C LYS A 128 -30.59 9.49 28.29
N LEU A 129 -30.44 10.30 27.24
CA LEU A 129 -29.57 9.94 26.13
C LEU A 129 -28.13 10.21 26.58
N GLN A 130 -27.45 9.18 27.09
CA GLN A 130 -26.03 9.26 27.41
C GLN A 130 -25.25 9.27 26.10
N THR A 131 -25.08 10.46 25.51
CA THR A 131 -24.17 10.63 24.39
C THR A 131 -22.75 10.42 24.91
N ALA A 132 -22.10 9.36 24.46
CA ALA A 132 -20.69 9.13 24.77
C ALA A 132 -19.84 10.20 24.07
N GLN A 133 -19.67 11.34 24.73
CA GLN A 133 -18.92 12.48 24.23
C GLN A 133 -17.49 12.06 23.85
N ASN A 134 -17.12 12.38 22.62
CA ASN A 134 -15.74 12.47 22.10
C ASN A 134 -14.92 11.17 22.03
N ALA A 135 -15.30 10.21 21.19
CA ALA A 135 -14.36 9.15 20.73
C ALA A 135 -13.86 9.35 19.28
N ASP A 136 -14.37 10.33 18.54
CA ASP A 136 -14.06 10.44 17.10
C ASP A 136 -12.78 11.25 16.81
N SER A 137 -12.35 12.15 17.70
CA SER A 137 -11.24 13.08 17.39
C SER A 137 -9.85 12.44 17.42
N GLY A 138 -9.67 11.30 18.09
CA GLY A 138 -8.36 10.64 18.22
C GLY A 138 -8.18 9.41 17.31
N PHE A 139 -9.26 8.83 16.81
CA PHE A 139 -9.22 7.59 16.03
C PHE A 139 -8.43 7.76 14.73
N SER A 140 -8.77 8.77 13.93
CA SER A 140 -8.10 9.01 12.64
C SER A 140 -6.61 9.29 12.81
N ALA A 141 -6.22 10.05 13.84
CA ALA A 141 -4.81 10.34 14.10
C ALA A 141 -4.02 9.09 14.51
N LEU A 142 -4.62 8.22 15.33
CA LEU A 142 -4.03 6.95 15.75
C LEU A 142 -3.94 5.96 14.59
N GLU A 143 -5.00 5.83 13.80
CA GLU A 143 -5.03 5.00 12.59
C GLU A 143 -3.96 5.45 11.59
N GLN A 144 -3.87 6.76 11.33
CA GLN A 144 -2.85 7.32 10.45
C GLN A 144 -1.45 7.07 10.99
N ALA A 145 -1.23 7.16 12.30
CA ALA A 145 0.05 6.83 12.91
C ALA A 145 0.41 5.34 12.72
N LEU A 146 -0.54 4.43 12.94
CA LEU A 146 -0.33 3.00 12.71
C LEU A 146 0.00 2.69 11.24
N LEU A 147 -0.72 3.30 10.29
CA LEU A 147 -0.46 3.16 8.87
C LEU A 147 0.93 3.69 8.49
N ARG A 148 1.37 4.83 9.05
CA ARG A 148 2.73 5.35 8.85
C ARG A 148 3.81 4.37 9.34
N TYR A 149 3.62 3.75 10.51
CA TYR A 149 4.55 2.73 11.02
C TYR A 149 4.60 1.49 10.13
N ILE A 150 3.44 1.04 9.64
CA ILE A 150 3.37 -0.09 8.71
C ILE A 150 4.07 0.25 7.40
N ALA A 151 3.84 1.45 6.86
CA ALA A 151 4.49 1.93 5.64
C ALA A 151 6.02 1.94 5.78
N ALA A 152 6.53 2.53 6.88
CA ALA A 152 7.95 2.55 7.18
C ALA A 152 8.57 1.15 7.28
N GLY A 153 7.89 0.20 7.93
CA GLY A 153 8.37 -1.18 8.05
C GLY A 153 8.34 -1.97 6.73
N LEU A 154 7.48 -1.58 5.78
CA LEU A 154 7.38 -2.17 4.45
C LEU A 154 8.26 -1.45 3.40
N GLY A 155 8.94 -0.36 3.76
CA GLY A 155 9.77 0.41 2.82
C GLY A 155 8.97 1.15 1.75
N VAL A 156 7.71 1.48 2.04
CA VAL A 156 6.83 2.28 1.17
C VAL A 156 6.40 3.53 1.91
N SER A 157 5.98 4.56 1.17
CA SER A 157 5.45 5.76 1.79
C SER A 157 4.00 5.58 2.28
N TYR A 158 3.58 6.43 3.23
CA TYR A 158 2.21 6.42 3.74
C TYR A 158 1.21 6.60 2.60
N GLU A 159 1.47 7.57 1.71
CA GLU A 159 0.56 7.90 0.62
C GLU A 159 0.39 6.73 -0.34
N GLN A 160 1.46 5.97 -0.61
CA GLN A 160 1.38 4.79 -1.46
C GLN A 160 0.62 3.64 -0.80
N LEU A 161 0.78 3.47 0.52
CA LEU A 161 0.11 2.41 1.27
C LEU A 161 -1.38 2.68 1.45
N SER A 162 -1.74 3.88 1.91
CA SER A 162 -3.13 4.27 2.21
C SER A 162 -3.88 4.80 0.99
N ARG A 163 -3.17 5.16 -0.09
CA ARG A 163 -3.69 5.91 -1.25
C ARG A 163 -4.29 7.28 -0.87
N ASP A 164 -3.89 7.80 0.28
CA ASP A 164 -4.31 9.11 0.76
C ASP A 164 -3.26 10.16 0.43
N TYR A 165 -3.62 11.06 -0.49
CA TYR A 165 -2.79 12.19 -0.92
C TYR A 165 -3.35 13.54 -0.42
N SER A 166 -4.34 13.53 0.49
CA SER A 166 -5.07 14.73 0.91
C SER A 166 -4.19 15.79 1.59
N GLN A 167 -3.12 15.37 2.27
CA GLN A 167 -2.23 16.24 3.04
C GLN A 167 -0.86 16.46 2.37
N VAL A 168 -0.70 16.09 1.09
CA VAL A 168 0.61 16.04 0.44
C VAL A 168 0.73 17.11 -0.64
N SER A 169 1.77 17.93 -0.53
CA SER A 169 2.12 18.92 -1.55
C SER A 169 2.80 18.27 -2.76
N TYR A 170 2.83 18.94 -3.89
CA TYR A 170 3.49 18.44 -5.10
C TYR A 170 4.96 17.99 -4.85
N SER A 171 5.73 18.81 -4.12
CA SER A 171 7.14 18.52 -3.83
C SER A 171 7.32 17.32 -2.90
N SER A 172 6.48 17.20 -1.88
CA SER A 172 6.50 16.07 -0.93
C SER A 172 6.02 14.78 -1.59
N ALA A 173 5.01 14.84 -2.47
CA ALA A 173 4.57 13.70 -3.28
C ALA A 173 5.69 13.19 -4.21
N ARG A 174 6.41 14.12 -4.87
CA ARG A 174 7.57 13.75 -5.70
C ARG A 174 8.67 13.11 -4.87
N ALA A 175 9.02 13.69 -3.73
CA ALA A 175 10.02 13.13 -2.82
C ALA A 175 9.66 11.71 -2.38
N SER A 176 8.45 11.52 -1.83
CA SER A 176 7.88 10.26 -1.36
C SER A 176 7.85 9.18 -2.46
N ALA A 177 7.40 9.53 -3.66
CA ALA A 177 7.38 8.63 -4.80
C ALA A 177 8.77 8.16 -5.19
N ASN A 178 9.78 9.06 -5.16
CA ASN A 178 11.13 8.71 -5.61
C ASN A 178 12.09 8.16 -4.57
N GLU A 179 11.78 8.28 -3.27
CA GLU A 179 12.30 7.39 -2.24
C GLU A 179 11.80 5.95 -2.44
N SER A 180 10.48 5.77 -2.61
CA SER A 180 9.88 4.46 -2.84
C SER A 180 10.38 3.81 -4.13
N TRP A 181 10.59 4.61 -5.19
CA TRP A 181 11.20 4.14 -6.42
C TRP A 181 12.60 3.57 -6.21
N ARG A 182 13.46 4.24 -5.41
CA ARG A 182 14.81 3.74 -5.09
C ARG A 182 14.74 2.39 -4.37
N TYR A 183 13.82 2.26 -3.41
CA TYR A 183 13.58 1.00 -2.73
C TYR A 183 13.19 -0.12 -3.71
N PHE A 184 12.22 0.13 -4.60
CA PHE A 184 11.81 -0.85 -5.61
C PHE A 184 12.91 -1.16 -6.63
N MET A 185 13.77 -0.22 -6.99
CA MET A 185 14.91 -0.46 -7.88
C MET A 185 15.93 -1.41 -7.25
N GLY A 186 16.26 -1.23 -5.96
CA GLY A 186 17.12 -2.16 -5.23
C GLY A 186 16.56 -3.58 -5.23
N ARG A 187 15.29 -3.71 -4.84
CA ARG A 187 14.54 -4.99 -4.84
C ARG A 187 14.49 -5.64 -6.22
N ARG A 188 14.19 -4.84 -7.27
CA ARG A 188 14.15 -5.30 -8.67
C ARG A 188 15.51 -5.82 -9.11
N LYS A 189 16.61 -5.14 -8.78
CA LYS A 189 17.97 -5.58 -9.15
C LYS A 189 18.35 -6.90 -8.49
N LEU A 190 18.03 -7.07 -7.21
CA LEU A 190 18.40 -8.27 -6.44
C LEU A 190 17.50 -9.47 -6.71
N ILE A 191 16.19 -9.28 -6.83
CA ILE A 191 15.25 -10.40 -6.99
C ILE A 191 15.03 -10.68 -8.48
N ALA A 192 14.36 -9.76 -9.17
CA ALA A 192 13.96 -9.95 -10.57
C ALA A 192 15.18 -10.02 -11.50
N GLY A 193 16.16 -9.13 -11.32
CA GLY A 193 17.38 -9.09 -12.12
C GLY A 193 18.21 -10.36 -11.98
N ARG A 194 18.38 -10.88 -10.75
CA ARG A 194 19.08 -12.17 -10.54
C ARG A 194 18.31 -13.33 -11.16
N LEU A 195 16.99 -13.36 -10.99
CA LEU A 195 16.14 -14.42 -11.56
C LEU A 195 16.24 -14.45 -13.08
N ALA A 196 15.98 -13.32 -13.71
CA ALA A 196 16.02 -13.18 -15.15
C ALA A 196 17.42 -13.51 -15.71
N THR A 197 18.49 -13.05 -15.05
CA THR A 197 19.87 -13.37 -15.46
C THR A 197 20.18 -14.87 -15.37
N GLN A 198 19.71 -15.57 -14.32
CA GLN A 198 19.91 -17.02 -14.20
C GLN A 198 19.13 -17.80 -15.25
N MET A 199 17.88 -17.41 -15.51
CA MET A 199 17.05 -17.98 -16.57
C MET A 199 17.68 -17.77 -17.94
N PHE A 200 18.11 -16.55 -18.23
CA PHE A 200 18.82 -16.19 -19.45
C PHE A 200 20.11 -16.99 -19.61
N SER A 201 20.89 -17.14 -18.54
CA SER A 201 22.12 -17.94 -18.57
C SER A 201 21.85 -19.41 -18.92
N CYS A 202 20.77 -20.00 -18.39
CA CYS A 202 20.36 -21.36 -18.74
C CYS A 202 19.89 -21.48 -20.19
N TRP A 203 19.16 -20.48 -20.68
CA TRP A 203 18.72 -20.42 -22.07
C TRP A 203 19.90 -20.24 -23.03
N LEU A 204 20.83 -19.35 -22.71
CA LEU A 204 22.01 -19.06 -23.52
C LEU A 204 22.93 -20.29 -23.63
N GLU A 205 23.13 -21.00 -22.51
CA GLU A 205 23.83 -22.29 -22.48
C GLU A 205 23.24 -23.27 -23.50
N GLU A 206 21.91 -23.45 -23.48
CA GLU A 206 21.19 -24.34 -24.40
C GLU A 206 21.31 -23.88 -25.86
N ALA A 207 21.15 -22.57 -26.11
CA ALA A 207 21.21 -21.99 -27.44
C ALA A 207 22.60 -22.14 -28.08
N LEU A 208 23.66 -22.05 -27.27
CA LEU A 208 25.04 -22.28 -27.70
C LEU A 208 25.30 -23.77 -27.99
N ILE A 209 24.82 -24.68 -27.13
CA ILE A 209 24.99 -26.14 -27.32
C ILE A 209 24.26 -26.61 -28.57
N ARG A 210 23.03 -26.12 -28.80
CA ARG A 210 22.24 -26.46 -29.99
C ARG A 210 22.74 -25.79 -31.28
N GLY A 211 23.66 -24.82 -31.18
CA GLY A 211 24.14 -24.07 -32.33
C GLY A 211 23.13 -23.08 -32.93
N VAL A 212 22.09 -22.70 -32.17
CA VAL A 212 21.15 -21.63 -32.58
C VAL A 212 21.87 -20.28 -32.62
N ILE A 213 22.77 -20.06 -31.66
CA ILE A 213 23.62 -18.87 -31.61
C ILE A 213 25.06 -19.31 -31.86
N ARG A 214 25.71 -18.66 -32.83
CA ARG A 214 27.13 -18.83 -33.06
C ARG A 214 27.91 -18.03 -32.02
N ALA A 215 28.68 -18.74 -31.18
CA ALA A 215 29.51 -18.10 -30.19
C ALA A 215 30.51 -17.11 -30.84
N PRO A 216 30.62 -15.86 -30.37
CA PRO A 216 31.69 -14.96 -30.76
C PRO A 216 33.06 -15.55 -30.40
N ARG A 217 34.10 -15.13 -31.12
CA ARG A 217 35.48 -15.49 -30.77
C ARG A 217 35.82 -14.84 -29.42
N ALA A 218 35.95 -15.65 -28.39
CA ALA A 218 36.31 -15.22 -27.05
C ALA A 218 37.46 -16.05 -26.50
N ARG A 219 38.25 -15.44 -25.59
CA ARG A 219 39.38 -16.11 -24.92
C ARG A 219 38.92 -17.23 -23.98
N LEU A 220 37.80 -17.03 -23.30
CA LEU A 220 37.23 -17.97 -22.32
C LEU A 220 35.92 -18.52 -22.87
N SER A 221 35.72 -19.82 -22.69
CA SER A 221 34.48 -20.51 -23.00
C SER A 221 33.32 -20.03 -22.11
N PHE A 222 32.09 -20.35 -22.52
CA PHE A 222 30.90 -20.06 -21.72
C PHE A 222 30.99 -20.64 -20.31
N TRP A 223 31.54 -21.85 -20.15
CA TRP A 223 31.63 -22.53 -18.87
C TRP A 223 32.69 -21.93 -17.94
N GLU A 224 33.79 -21.44 -18.51
CA GLU A 224 34.85 -20.78 -17.74
C GLU A 224 34.44 -19.37 -17.28
N ALA A 225 33.60 -18.68 -18.04
CA ALA A 225 33.24 -17.28 -17.79
C ALA A 225 31.73 -17.00 -17.85
N ARG A 226 30.91 -17.91 -17.28
CA ARG A 226 29.44 -17.87 -17.38
C ARG A 226 28.84 -16.50 -17.07
N SER A 227 29.30 -15.84 -16.00
CA SER A 227 28.80 -14.53 -15.57
C SER A 227 29.07 -13.40 -16.57
N SER A 228 30.22 -13.45 -17.26
CA SER A 228 30.57 -12.47 -18.29
C SER A 228 29.73 -12.68 -19.55
N TRP A 229 29.54 -13.94 -19.94
CA TRP A 229 28.73 -14.32 -21.08
C TRP A 229 27.24 -14.02 -20.89
N SER A 230 26.72 -14.20 -19.68
CA SER A 230 25.32 -13.96 -19.35
C SER A 230 25.06 -12.59 -18.72
N ARG A 231 25.96 -11.62 -18.88
CA ARG A 231 25.75 -10.25 -18.36
C ARG A 231 24.64 -9.60 -19.19
N ALA A 232 23.51 -9.33 -18.54
CA ALA A 232 22.37 -8.65 -19.14
C ALA A 232 21.86 -7.55 -18.21
N GLU A 233 21.33 -6.48 -18.80
CA GLU A 233 20.55 -5.45 -18.12
C GLU A 233 19.07 -5.72 -18.38
N TRP A 234 18.24 -5.58 -17.35
CA TRP A 234 16.81 -5.89 -17.42
C TRP A 234 16.02 -4.60 -17.22
N ILE A 235 15.39 -4.15 -18.30
CA ILE A 235 14.47 -3.01 -18.28
C ILE A 235 13.13 -3.52 -17.72
N GLY A 236 12.64 -2.85 -16.67
CA GLY A 236 11.33 -3.14 -16.09
C GLY A 236 10.37 -2.00 -16.37
N ALA A 237 9.17 -2.07 -15.77
CA ALA A 237 8.21 -0.97 -15.86
C ALA A 237 8.86 0.36 -15.50
N GLY A 238 8.59 1.38 -16.31
CA GLY A 238 9.12 2.72 -16.16
C GLY A 238 8.64 3.43 -14.91
N ARG A 239 9.34 4.50 -14.56
CA ARG A 239 8.96 5.39 -13.48
C ARG A 239 7.78 6.27 -13.94
N MET A 240 6.77 6.41 -13.09
CA MET A 240 5.69 7.36 -13.33
C MET A 240 6.23 8.80 -13.25
N ALA A 241 6.01 9.57 -14.31
CA ALA A 241 6.36 10.98 -14.34
C ALA A 241 5.30 11.82 -13.60
N ILE A 242 5.76 12.66 -12.67
CA ILE A 242 4.85 13.52 -11.87
C ILE A 242 4.73 14.90 -12.52
N ASP A 243 5.82 15.45 -13.05
CA ASP A 243 5.83 16.59 -13.98
C ASP A 243 6.59 16.16 -15.23
N GLY A 244 5.81 15.76 -16.25
CA GLY A 244 6.34 15.23 -17.49
C GLY A 244 7.25 16.21 -18.22
N LEU A 245 7.02 17.53 -18.13
CA LEU A 245 7.83 18.50 -18.85
C LEU A 245 9.20 18.67 -18.19
N LYS A 246 9.23 18.88 -16.87
CA LYS A 246 10.51 19.08 -16.15
C LYS A 246 11.38 17.83 -16.19
N GLU A 247 10.80 16.64 -16.02
CA GLU A 247 11.57 15.39 -16.05
C GLU A 247 12.16 15.10 -17.44
N VAL A 248 11.42 15.41 -18.52
CA VAL A 248 11.96 15.31 -19.89
C VAL A 248 13.05 16.35 -20.15
N GLN A 249 12.88 17.59 -19.68
CA GLN A 249 13.93 18.62 -19.78
C GLN A 249 15.19 18.22 -19.02
N GLU A 250 15.06 17.72 -17.78
CA GLU A 250 16.16 17.19 -16.98
C GLU A 250 16.86 16.01 -17.69
N ALA A 251 16.12 15.15 -18.39
CA ALA A 251 16.70 14.04 -19.17
C ALA A 251 17.47 14.54 -20.40
N VAL A 252 16.90 15.48 -21.18
CA VAL A 252 17.56 16.08 -22.34
C VAL A 252 18.84 16.79 -21.92
N MET A 253 18.78 17.63 -20.88
CA MET A 253 19.96 18.33 -20.36
C MET A 253 21.04 17.37 -19.87
N ARG A 254 20.67 16.23 -19.25
CA ARG A 254 21.65 15.21 -18.82
C ARG A 254 22.33 14.52 -20.00
N ILE A 255 21.61 14.26 -21.08
CA ILE A 255 22.18 13.69 -22.31
C ILE A 255 23.10 14.71 -22.99
N GLU A 256 22.64 15.95 -23.16
CA GLU A 256 23.42 17.04 -23.78
C GLU A 256 24.69 17.37 -22.99
N ALA A 257 24.62 17.35 -21.65
CA ALA A 257 25.78 17.55 -20.78
C ALA A 257 26.73 16.33 -20.72
N GLY A 258 26.39 15.20 -21.37
CA GLY A 258 27.19 13.98 -21.35
C GLY A 258 27.17 13.22 -20.01
N LEU A 259 26.25 13.56 -19.11
CA LEU A 259 26.07 12.86 -17.82
C LEU A 259 25.25 11.57 -17.95
N SER A 260 24.51 11.42 -19.04
CA SER A 260 23.67 10.24 -19.33
C SER A 260 23.68 9.87 -20.80
N THR A 261 22.99 8.78 -21.13
CA THR A 261 22.86 8.20 -22.47
C THR A 261 21.40 7.92 -22.78
N TYR A 262 21.01 7.89 -24.05
CA TYR A 262 19.66 7.52 -24.48
C TYR A 262 19.18 6.20 -23.87
N GLU A 263 20.04 5.19 -23.79
CA GLU A 263 19.73 3.88 -23.18
C GLU A 263 19.31 4.03 -21.71
N LYS A 264 20.10 4.73 -20.89
CA LYS A 264 19.78 4.96 -19.48
C LYS A 264 18.50 5.77 -19.27
N GLU A 265 18.28 6.83 -20.05
CA GLU A 265 17.09 7.68 -19.88
C GLU A 265 15.81 6.96 -20.37
N LEU A 266 15.87 6.24 -21.48
CA LEU A 266 14.72 5.45 -21.97
C LEU A 266 14.45 4.24 -21.08
N ALA A 267 15.48 3.61 -20.52
CA ALA A 267 15.30 2.54 -19.53
C ALA A 267 14.59 3.02 -18.25
N ILE A 268 14.75 4.29 -17.85
CA ILE A 268 13.97 4.89 -16.74
C ILE A 268 12.48 4.97 -17.11
N MET A 269 12.17 5.24 -18.38
CA MET A 269 10.80 5.21 -18.92
C MET A 269 10.29 3.78 -19.17
N GLY A 270 11.16 2.77 -19.03
CA GLY A 270 10.82 1.36 -19.25
C GLY A 270 10.91 0.92 -20.72
N GLU A 271 11.53 1.74 -21.57
CA GLU A 271 11.63 1.52 -23.00
C GLU A 271 13.06 1.12 -23.42
N ASP A 272 13.17 0.31 -24.48
CA ASP A 272 14.46 0.01 -25.11
C ASP A 272 14.80 1.09 -26.16
N TYR A 273 16.00 1.68 -26.06
CA TYR A 273 16.45 2.68 -27.01
C TYR A 273 16.56 2.15 -28.44
N GLN A 274 16.91 0.87 -28.62
CA GLN A 274 17.05 0.29 -29.95
C GLN A 274 15.70 0.14 -30.66
N ASP A 275 14.66 -0.20 -29.93
CA ASP A 275 13.29 -0.26 -30.45
C ASP A 275 12.79 1.14 -30.80
N ILE A 276 12.97 2.11 -29.90
CA ILE A 276 12.57 3.50 -30.11
C ILE A 276 13.28 4.09 -31.35
N PHE A 277 14.59 3.89 -31.49
CA PHE A 277 15.34 4.45 -32.62
C PHE A 277 14.93 3.80 -33.94
N ARG A 278 14.71 2.47 -33.96
CA ARG A 278 14.19 1.77 -35.14
C ARG A 278 12.82 2.30 -35.53
N GLN A 279 11.94 2.52 -34.56
CA GLN A 279 10.61 3.08 -34.78
C GLN A 279 10.68 4.51 -35.31
N GLN A 280 11.53 5.37 -34.72
CA GLN A 280 11.71 6.76 -35.16
C GLN A 280 12.20 6.87 -36.60
N VAL A 281 13.13 5.99 -37.03
CA VAL A 281 13.60 5.96 -38.42
C VAL A 281 12.45 5.60 -39.35
N ARG A 282 11.71 4.53 -39.04
CA ARG A 282 10.57 4.09 -39.82
C ARG A 282 9.50 5.17 -39.95
N GLU A 283 9.11 5.79 -38.83
CA GLU A 283 8.13 6.88 -38.81
C GLU A 283 8.60 8.10 -39.59
N SER A 284 9.90 8.39 -39.56
CA SER A 284 10.48 9.51 -40.32
C SER A 284 10.45 9.25 -41.83
N GLU A 285 10.66 8.02 -42.26
CA GLU A 285 10.54 7.60 -43.65
C GLU A 285 9.08 7.62 -44.12
N GLU A 286 8.16 7.07 -43.33
CA GLU A 286 6.72 7.08 -43.60
C GLU A 286 6.17 8.51 -43.70
N ARG A 287 6.56 9.40 -42.78
CA ARG A 287 6.20 10.84 -42.83
C ARG A 287 6.72 11.51 -44.10
N ARG A 288 7.97 11.23 -44.48
CA ARG A 288 8.57 11.79 -45.71
C ARG A 288 7.82 11.31 -46.95
N ALA A 289 7.47 10.03 -47.00
CA ALA A 289 6.68 9.46 -48.09
C ALA A 289 5.27 10.06 -48.17
N ALA A 290 4.66 10.35 -47.02
CA ALA A 290 3.35 11.01 -46.91
C ALA A 290 3.38 12.53 -47.14
N GLY A 291 4.55 13.15 -47.38
CA GLY A 291 4.70 14.59 -47.51
C GLY A 291 4.45 15.38 -46.22
N LEU A 292 4.45 14.71 -45.07
CA LEU A 292 4.30 15.35 -43.76
C LEU A 292 5.62 16.00 -43.33
N PRO A 293 5.58 17.19 -42.72
CA PRO A 293 6.79 17.83 -42.20
C PRO A 293 7.44 16.95 -41.13
N ARG A 294 8.77 17.15 -40.95
CA ARG A 294 9.49 16.51 -39.85
C ARG A 294 8.79 16.87 -38.53
N PRO A 295 8.75 15.95 -37.55
CA PRO A 295 8.30 16.31 -36.21
C PRO A 295 9.10 17.54 -35.77
N VAL A 296 8.42 18.65 -35.44
CA VAL A 296 9.06 19.88 -35.01
C VAL A 296 9.61 19.64 -33.61
N TRP A 297 10.80 19.05 -33.54
CA TRP A 297 11.55 18.91 -32.31
C TRP A 297 12.15 20.28 -31.96
N ILE A 298 11.46 21.02 -31.08
CA ILE A 298 12.08 21.71 -29.93
C ILE A 298 13.32 22.59 -30.27
N THR A 299 13.42 23.23 -31.43
CA THR A 299 14.35 24.37 -31.60
C THR A 299 13.64 25.66 -31.21
N GLU A 300 12.46 25.91 -31.77
CA GLU A 300 11.74 27.18 -31.55
C GLU A 300 11.10 27.25 -30.15
N THR A 301 10.45 26.17 -29.70
CA THR A 301 9.77 26.15 -28.39
C THR A 301 10.72 26.01 -27.20
N TYR A 302 11.90 25.40 -27.39
CA TYR A 302 12.92 25.30 -26.34
C TYR A 302 13.68 26.61 -26.16
N GLN A 303 14.03 27.26 -27.27
CA GLN A 303 14.67 28.57 -27.23
C GLN A 303 13.73 29.61 -26.61
N GLN A 304 12.44 29.59 -26.95
CA GLN A 304 11.44 30.44 -26.30
C GLN A 304 11.36 30.19 -24.79
N LYS A 305 11.21 28.94 -24.35
CA LYS A 305 11.09 28.63 -22.92
C LYS A 305 12.37 28.86 -22.11
N ILE A 306 13.55 28.62 -22.70
CA ILE A 306 14.84 28.98 -22.07
C ILE A 306 14.92 30.50 -21.89
N THR A 307 14.47 31.27 -22.89
CA THR A 307 14.46 32.73 -22.84
C THR A 307 13.49 33.24 -21.76
N GLU A 308 12.29 32.67 -21.65
CA GLU A 308 11.31 32.96 -20.59
C GLU A 308 11.79 32.57 -19.19
N SER A 309 12.59 31.51 -19.06
CA SER A 309 13.16 31.07 -17.78
C SER A 309 14.33 31.94 -17.30
N ARG A 310 14.98 32.67 -18.22
CA ARG A 310 16.10 33.58 -17.93
C ARG A 310 15.65 35.02 -17.62
N GLN A 311 14.35 35.33 -17.76
CA GLN A 311 13.81 36.62 -17.33
C GLN A 311 13.79 36.71 -15.80
N PRO A 312 14.38 37.76 -15.19
CA PRO A 312 14.28 38.00 -13.76
C PRO A 312 12.81 38.18 -13.33
N GLU A 313 12.47 37.75 -12.11
CA GLU A 313 11.08 37.77 -11.59
C GLU A 313 10.44 39.17 -11.51
N GLU A 314 11.20 40.25 -11.67
CA GLU A 314 10.67 41.62 -11.72
C GLU A 314 9.79 41.86 -12.97
N ASP A 315 10.04 41.20 -14.10
CA ASP A 315 9.28 41.40 -15.34
C ASP A 315 7.95 40.61 -15.37
N LYS A 316 7.79 39.58 -14.54
CA LYS A 316 6.56 38.75 -14.53
C LYS A 316 5.39 39.40 -13.78
N ARG A 317 5.62 40.52 -13.07
CA ARG A 317 4.59 41.29 -12.37
C ARG A 317 4.12 42.54 -13.14
N ALA A 318 4.71 42.84 -14.30
CA ALA A 318 4.43 44.05 -15.06
C ALA A 318 3.49 43.85 -16.27
N THR A 319 2.88 42.67 -16.40
CA THR A 319 1.81 42.36 -17.38
C THR A 319 0.59 41.80 -16.70
#